data_AF-A0A3D5ZCT6-F1
#
_entry.id   AF-A0A3D5ZCT6-F1
#
_cell.length_a   1.000
_cell.length_b   1.000
_cell.length_c   1.000
_cell.angle_alpha   90.00
_cell.angle_beta   90.00
_cell.angle_gamma   90.00
#
_symmetry.space_group_name_H-M   'P 1'
#
loop_
_entity.id
_entity.type
_entity.pdbx_description
1 polymer ?
#
loop_
_entity_poly.entity_id
_entity_poly.type
_entity_poly.pdbx_seq_one_letter_code
_entity_poly.pdbx_strand_id
1 'polypeptide(L)'
;DIALGNLLGSNIFNIGAVLGTTSIISPLVIDAKIMNVDILWMLGIAVIIFPLMVFKKKLSLLSGIILFSLYCIFIYSQIPS
;
A
#
# COMPACT_ATOMS: atom_id res chain seq x y z
N ASP A 1 12.48 -14.70 -6.43
CA ASP A 1 13.42 -13.94 -5.58
C ASP A 1 13.71 -12.54 -6.12
N ILE A 2 14.29 -12.39 -7.32
CA ILE A 2 14.61 -11.07 -7.91
C ILE A 2 13.36 -10.19 -8.13
N ALA A 3 12.28 -10.74 -8.70
CA ALA A 3 11.05 -9.98 -8.96
C ALA A 3 10.38 -9.46 -7.68
N LEU A 4 10.44 -10.24 -6.59
CA LEU A 4 9.81 -9.91 -5.30
C LEU A 4 10.66 -8.87 -4.54
N GLY A 5 11.99 -9.00 -4.60
CA GLY A 5 12.93 -8.00 -4.09
C GLY A 5 12.86 -6.67 -4.85
N ASN A 6 12.71 -6.72 -6.18
CA ASN A 6 12.50 -5.51 -6.99
C ASN A 6 11.18 -4.82 -6.63
N LEU A 7 10.07 -5.57 -6.54
CA LEU A 7 8.75 -5.02 -6.24
C LEU A 7 8.70 -4.37 -4.85
N LEU A 8 9.26 -5.02 -3.83
CA LEU A 8 9.36 -4.45 -2.48
C LEU A 8 10.31 -3.24 -2.45
N GLY A 9 11.51 -3.40 -3.02
CA GLY A 9 12.56 -2.39 -3.00
C GLY A 9 12.15 -1.11 -3.75
N SER A 10 11.57 -1.24 -4.93
CA SER A 10 11.11 -0.09 -5.73
C SER A 10 9.97 0.66 -5.03
N ASN A 11 9.05 -0.04 -4.38
CA ASN A 11 7.93 0.59 -3.69
C ASN A 11 8.38 1.32 -2.42
N ILE A 12 9.26 0.71 -1.62
CA ILE A 12 9.84 1.36 -0.44
C ILE A 12 10.68 2.56 -0.86
N PHE A 13 11.52 2.43 -1.89
CA PHE A 13 12.32 3.52 -2.42
C PHE A 13 11.45 4.66 -2.96
N ASN A 14 10.42 4.37 -3.75
CA ASN A 14 9.53 5.40 -4.29
C ASN A 14 8.78 6.15 -3.18
N ILE A 15 8.23 5.44 -2.19
CA ILE A 15 7.57 6.06 -1.03
C ILE A 15 8.56 6.93 -0.27
N GLY A 16 9.73 6.40 0.10
CA GLY A 16 10.73 7.14 0.87
C GLY A 16 11.31 8.33 0.12
N ALA A 17 11.66 8.15 -1.16
CA ALA A 17 12.21 9.21 -1.99
C ALA A 17 11.16 10.28 -2.28
N VAL A 18 9.95 9.92 -2.72
CA VAL A 18 8.92 10.91 -3.08
C VAL A 18 8.31 11.55 -1.84
N LEU A 19 7.79 10.78 -0.88
CA LEU A 19 7.17 11.36 0.32
C LEU A 19 8.20 12.04 1.23
N GLY A 20 9.39 11.45 1.37
CA GLY A 20 10.46 12.06 2.16
C GLY A 20 10.91 13.39 1.58
N THR A 21 11.20 13.45 0.27
CA THR A 21 11.61 14.72 -0.36
C THR A 21 10.48 15.76 -0.37
N THR A 22 9.25 15.36 -0.70
CA THR A 22 8.10 16.28 -0.68
C THR A 22 7.82 16.82 0.71
N SER A 23 7.92 16.00 1.77
CA SER A 23 7.72 16.45 3.16
C SER A 23 8.73 17.51 3.63
N ILE A 24 9.95 17.50 3.08
CA ILE A 24 11.00 18.48 3.39
C ILE A 24 10.75 19.79 2.63
N ILE A 25 10.31 19.70 1.37
CA ILE A 25 10.13 20.86 0.48
C ILE A 25 8.81 21.58 0.75
N SER A 26 7.71 20.84 0.93
CA SER A 26 6.37 21.37 1.16
C SER A 26 5.66 20.55 2.24
N PRO A 27 5.37 21.14 3.41
CA PRO A 27 4.64 20.41 4.44
C PRO A 27 3.30 19.94 3.88
N LEU A 28 3.13 18.61 3.86
CA LEU A 28 1.92 17.96 3.36
C LEU A 28 0.75 18.33 4.28
N VAL A 29 -0.08 19.28 3.86
CA VAL A 29 -1.36 19.58 4.52
C VAL A 29 -2.33 18.48 4.09
N ILE A 30 -2.37 17.41 4.89
CA ILE A 30 -3.26 16.27 4.65
C ILE A 30 -4.65 16.64 5.18
N ASP A 31 -5.64 16.61 4.31
CA ASP A 31 -7.04 16.80 4.68
C ASP A 31 -7.46 15.72 5.71
N ALA A 32 -8.20 16.09 6.74
CA ALA A 32 -8.58 15.18 7.84
C ALA A 32 -9.38 13.97 7.35
N LYS A 33 -10.07 14.10 6.21
CA LYS A 33 -10.77 12.99 5.54
C LYS A 33 -9.79 11.93 4.99
N ILE A 34 -8.72 12.38 4.34
CA ILE A 34 -7.66 11.51 3.79
C ILE A 34 -6.88 10.85 4.93
N MET A 35 -6.62 11.61 6.00
CA MET A 35 -5.83 11.10 7.12
C MET A 35 -6.53 10.02 7.94
N ASN A 36 -7.86 10.09 8.11
CA ASN A 36 -8.59 9.11 8.92
C ASN A 36 -9.05 7.88 8.14
N VAL A 37 -9.41 8.02 6.86
CA VAL A 37 -9.98 6.90 6.10
C VAL A 37 -8.90 6.23 5.26
N ASP A 38 -8.18 7.00 4.45
CA ASP A 38 -7.30 6.43 3.42
C ASP A 38 -6.04 5.85 4.02
N ILE A 39 -5.43 6.56 4.99
CA ILE A 39 -4.26 6.08 5.72
C ILE A 39 -4.59 4.81 6.53
N LEU A 40 -5.75 4.71 7.17
CA LEU A 40 -6.14 3.51 7.92
C LEU A 40 -6.39 2.31 7.01
N TRP A 41 -7.03 2.51 5.85
CA TRP A 41 -7.18 1.45 4.84
C TRP A 41 -5.83 0.98 4.30
N MET A 42 -4.93 1.91 3.96
CA MET A 42 -3.59 1.59 3.48
C MET A 42 -2.78 0.82 4.53
N LEU A 43 -2.83 1.24 5.80
CA LEU A 43 -2.18 0.54 6.91
C LEU A 43 -2.76 -0.86 7.14
N GLY A 44 -4.09 -0.98 7.17
CA GLY A 44 -4.77 -2.27 7.36
C GLY A 44 -4.40 -3.27 6.27
N ILE A 45 -4.42 -2.83 5.01
CA ILE A 45 -4.01 -3.66 3.87
C ILE A 45 -2.52 -4.03 3.96
N ALA A 46 -1.64 -3.08 4.31
CA ALA A 46 -0.22 -3.34 4.48
C ALA A 46 0.08 -4.38 5.59
N VAL A 47 -0.62 -4.29 6.72
CA VAL A 47 -0.50 -5.24 7.84
C VAL A 47 -1.00 -6.63 7.47
N ILE A 48 -2.00 -6.75 6.58
CA ILE A 48 -2.46 -8.05 6.08
C ILE A 48 -1.44 -8.66 5.10
N ILE A 49 -0.86 -7.82 4.24
CA ILE A 49 0.11 -8.24 3.22
C ILE A 49 1.45 -8.66 3.83
N PHE A 50 1.90 -7.96 4.88
CA PHE A 50 3.19 -8.20 5.53
C PHE A 50 3.39 -9.66 5.99
N PRO A 51 2.52 -10.28 6.81
CA PRO A 51 2.64 -11.68 7.19
C PRO A 51 2.45 -12.61 5.98
N LEU A 52 1.59 -12.24 5.01
CA LEU A 52 1.42 -13.04 3.79
C LEU A 52 2.73 -13.16 3.00
N MET A 53 3.52 -12.09 2.93
CA MET A 53 4.84 -12.07 2.30
C MET A 53 5.94 -12.72 3.14
N VAL A 54 5.92 -12.52 4.47
CA VAL A 54 6.96 -13.06 5.37
C VAL A 54 6.79 -14.58 5.56
N PHE A 55 5.56 -15.07 5.75
CA PHE A 55 5.29 -16.49 6.00
C PHE A 55 5.17 -17.32 4.73
N LYS A 56 4.76 -16.73 3.60
CA LYS A 56 4.75 -17.41 2.29
C LYS A 56 5.68 -16.69 1.32
N LYS A 57 6.93 -17.19 1.21
CA LYS A 57 7.90 -16.78 0.17
C LYS A 57 7.42 -17.00 -1.29
N LYS A 58 6.23 -17.58 -1.48
CA LYS A 58 5.57 -17.74 -2.77
C LYS A 58 4.16 -17.16 -2.69
N LEU A 59 3.91 -16.10 -3.45
CA LEU A 59 2.55 -15.61 -3.71
C LEU A 59 1.79 -16.74 -4.42
N SER A 60 0.76 -17.29 -3.78
CA SER A 60 -0.14 -18.23 -4.44
C SER A 60 -1.23 -17.48 -5.21
N LEU A 61 -1.86 -18.13 -6.18
CA LEU A 61 -3.01 -17.58 -6.91
C LEU A 61 -4.11 -17.08 -5.97
N LEU A 62 -4.33 -17.81 -4.87
CA LEU A 62 -5.26 -17.45 -3.80
C LEU A 62 -4.89 -16.12 -3.12
N SER A 63 -3.61 -15.92 -2.78
CA SER A 63 -3.13 -14.65 -2.25
C SER A 63 -3.35 -13.51 -3.24
N GLY A 64 -3.07 -13.75 -4.53
CA GLY A 64 -3.31 -12.77 -5.59
C GLY A 64 -4.78 -12.37 -5.73
N ILE A 65 -5.71 -13.33 -5.67
CA ILE A 65 -7.16 -13.08 -5.73
C ILE A 65 -7.61 -12.25 -4.53
N ILE A 66 -7.17 -12.60 -3.32
CA ILE A 66 -7.53 -11.86 -2.09
C ILE A 66 -7.05 -10.41 -2.18
N LEU A 67 -5.79 -10.20 -2.60
CA LEU A 67 -5.21 -8.87 -2.81
C LEU A 67 -5.97 -8.07 -3.87
N PHE A 68 -6.33 -8.71 -4.99
CA PHE A 68 -7.07 -8.06 -6.07
C PHE A 68 -8.48 -7.65 -5.62
N SER A 69 -9.20 -8.52 -4.92
CA SER A 69 -10.52 -8.21 -4.36
C SER A 69 -10.47 -7.05 -3.36
N LEU A 70 -9.47 -7.03 -2.46
CA LEU A 70 -9.26 -5.90 -1.54
C LEU A 70 -9.00 -4.59 -2.27
N TYR A 71 -8.22 -4.62 -3.35
CA TYR A 71 -7.98 -3.44 -4.19
C TYR A 71 -9.25 -2.94 -4.87
N CYS A 72 -10.09 -3.83 -5.40
CA CYS A 72 -11.39 -3.45 -5.97
C CYS A 72 -12.32 -2.81 -4.92
N ILE A 73 -12.37 -3.37 -3.71
CA ILE A 73 -13.16 -2.81 -2.60
C ILE A 73 -12.66 -1.41 -2.23
N PHE A 74 -11.34 -1.23 -2.14
CA PHE A 74 -10.73 0.05 -1.84
C PHE A 74 -11.10 1.11 -2.89
N ILE A 75 -10.96 0.79 -4.19
CA ILE A 75 -11.36 1.70 -5.27
C ILE A 75 -12.85 2.05 -5.16
N TYR A 76 -13.71 1.06 -4.96
CA TYR A 76 -15.15 1.31 -4.84
C TYR A 76 -15.48 2.23 -3.66
N SER A 77 -14.80 2.06 -2.52
CA SER A 77 -14.98 2.92 -1.34
C SER A 77 -14.49 4.36 -1.54
N GLN A 78 -13.60 4.59 -2.52
CA GLN A 78 -13.02 5.90 -2.84
C GLN A 78 -13.80 6.65 -3.92
N ILE A 79 -14.58 5.94 -4.75
CA ILE A 79 -15.47 6.58 -5.73
C ILE A 79 -16.54 7.36 -4.94
N PRO A 80 -16.58 8.70 -5.06
CA PRO A 80 -17.65 9.48 -4.45
C PRO A 80 -18.95 9.10 -5.17
N SER A 81 -19.93 8.58 -4.42
CA SER A 81 -21.34 8.49 -4.87
C SER A 81 -21.97 9.88 -4.92
#